data_AF-A0A520GHK9-F1
#
_entry.id   AF-A0A520GHK9-F1
#
_cell.length_a   1.000
_cell.length_b   1.000
_cell.length_c   1.000
_cell.angle_alpha   90.00
_cell.angle_beta   90.00
_cell.angle_gamma   90.00
#
_symmetry.space_group_name_H-M   'P 1'
#
loop_
_entity.id
_entity.type
_entity.pdbx_description
1 polymer ?
#
loop_
_entity_poly.entity_id
_entity_poly.type
_entity_poly.pdbx_seq_one_letter_code
_entity_poly.pdbx_strand_id
1 'polypeptide(L)' 'MAAGLVLPACARALTPGASAPLRIGVIASWSGPYADYGRQFDAGMAVWLAAHSHRIAGRPVEL' A
#
# COMPACT_ATOMS: atom_id res chain seq x y z
N MET A 1 -43.82 5.07 33.40
CA MET A 1 -43.29 4.12 32.40
C MET A 1 -42.34 4.90 31.50
N ALA A 2 -41.04 4.90 31.81
CA ALA A 2 -40.06 5.77 31.19
C ALA A 2 -39.35 5.08 30.01
N ALA A 3 -39.44 5.76 28.86
CA ALA A 3 -38.49 5.89 27.75
C ALA A 3 -37.42 4.79 27.58
N GLY A 4 -37.58 3.99 26.53
CA GLY A 4 -36.52 3.17 25.97
C GLY A 4 -35.44 4.04 25.33
N LEU A 5 -34.26 4.06 25.94
CA LEU A 5 -33.07 4.70 25.41
C LEU A 5 -32.36 3.70 24.48
N VAL A 6 -32.63 3.79 23.18
CA VAL A 6 -31.86 3.09 22.15
C VAL A 6 -30.49 3.76 22.07
N LEU A 7 -29.45 3.01 22.44
CA LEU A 7 -28.04 3.36 22.24
C LEU A 7 -27.81 3.66 20.75
N PRO A 8 -27.18 4.80 20.38
CA PRO A 8 -26.77 5.00 19.01
C PRO A 8 -25.61 4.03 18.76
N ALA A 9 -25.87 2.99 17.97
CA ALA A 9 -24.83 2.18 17.39
C ALA A 9 -23.88 3.15 16.67
N CYS A 10 -22.62 3.20 17.12
CA CYS A 10 -21.52 3.79 16.39
C CYS A 10 -21.38 3.07 15.05
N ALA A 11 -22.21 3.43 14.07
CA ALA A 11 -22.02 3.08 12.68
C ALA A 11 -20.81 3.88 12.20
N ARG A 12 -19.63 3.31 12.39
CA ARG A 12 -18.40 3.77 11.73
C ARG A 12 -18.67 3.65 10.23
N ALA A 13 -19.06 4.75 9.59
CA ALA A 13 -19.15 4.81 8.15
C ALA A 13 -17.78 4.42 7.58
N LEU A 14 -17.69 3.24 6.96
CA LEU A 14 -16.60 2.92 6.05
C LEU A 14 -16.79 3.86 4.87
N THR A 15 -16.21 5.06 4.97
CA THR A 15 -15.93 5.84 3.78
C THR A 15 -15.01 4.94 2.92
N PRO A 16 -15.36 4.64 1.67
CA PRO A 16 -14.39 4.14 0.71
C PRO A 16 -13.46 5.32 0.39
N GLY A 17 -12.67 5.73 1.38
CA GLY A 17 -11.58 6.67 1.19
C GLY A 17 -10.65 6.01 0.20
N ALA A 18 -10.32 6.72 -0.88
CA ALA A 18 -9.26 6.34 -1.79
C ALA A 18 -8.08 5.84 -0.96
N SER A 19 -7.89 4.52 -0.96
CA SER A 19 -6.99 3.88 0.00
C SER A 19 -5.61 4.45 -0.24
N ALA A 20 -4.96 4.94 0.82
CA ALA A 20 -3.67 5.59 0.72
C ALA A 20 -2.68 4.71 -0.06
N PRO A 21 -1.73 5.32 -0.80
CA PRO A 21 -0.72 4.59 -1.55
C PRO A 21 -0.04 3.53 -0.67
N LEU A 22 0.23 2.36 -1.26
CA LEU A 22 0.95 1.28 -0.60
C LEU A 22 2.44 1.59 -0.66
N ARG A 23 3.01 1.97 0.50
CA ARG A 23 4.45 2.23 0.65
C ARG A 23 5.19 0.95 0.96
N ILE A 24 6.17 0.62 0.13
CA ILE A 24 6.99 -0.59 0.27
C ILE A 24 8.44 -0.15 0.42
N GLY A 25 8.97 -0.20 1.65
CA GLY A 25 10.38 0.08 1.87
C GLY A 25 11.25 -1.08 1.42
N VAL A 26 12.16 -0.82 0.49
CA VAL A 26 13.14 -1.82 0.02
C VAL A 26 14.48 -1.53 0.69
N ILE A 27 15.10 -2.58 1.25
CA ILE A 27 16.43 -2.49 1.84
C ILE A 27 17.35 -3.40 1.03
N ALA A 28 18.27 -2.79 0.29
CA ALA A 28 19.22 -3.46 -0.58
C ALA A 28 20.57 -2.73 -0.58
N SER A 29 21.54 -3.33 -1.27
CA SER A 29 22.82 -2.68 -1.53
C SER A 29 22.72 -1.88 -2.82
N TRP A 30 22.72 -0.56 -2.72
CA TRP A 30 22.85 0.36 -3.87
C TRP A 30 24.30 0.82 -4.09
N SER A 31 25.21 0.42 -3.22
CA SER A 31 26.64 0.73 -3.30
C SER A 31 27.48 -0.47 -2.88
N GLY A 32 28.79 -0.39 -3.16
CA GLY A 32 29.74 -1.46 -2.88
C GLY A 32 29.72 -2.60 -3.90
N PRO A 33 30.41 -3.72 -3.62
CA PRO A 33 30.58 -4.83 -4.56
C PRO A 33 29.28 -5.55 -4.93
N TYR A 34 28.21 -5.31 -4.18
CA TYR A 34 26.89 -5.93 -4.39
C TYR A 34 25.84 -4.96 -4.94
N ALA A 35 26.25 -3.76 -5.38
CA ALA A 35 25.35 -2.73 -5.92
C ALA A 35 24.50 -3.21 -7.10
N ASP A 36 25.02 -4.18 -7.86
CA ASP A 36 24.33 -4.72 -9.02
C ASP A 36 23.09 -5.55 -8.65
N TYR A 37 22.98 -6.03 -7.40
CA TYR A 37 21.73 -6.63 -6.91
C TYR A 37 20.66 -5.58 -6.65
N GLY A 38 21.01 -4.42 -6.06
CA GLY A 38 20.09 -3.30 -5.89
C GLY A 38 19.49 -2.84 -7.23
N ARG A 39 20.33 -2.72 -8.27
CA ARG A 39 19.87 -2.39 -9.62
C ARG A 39 18.91 -3.43 -10.21
N GLN A 40 19.17 -4.72 -9.95
CA GLN A 40 18.28 -5.79 -10.40
C GLN A 40 16.93 -5.75 -9.68
N PHE A 41 16.91 -5.42 -8.39
CA PHE A 41 15.65 -5.23 -7.66
C PHE A 41 14.85 -4.06 -8.24
N ASP A 42 15.46 -2.90 -8.45
CA ASP A 42 14.80 -1.73 -9.05
C ASP A 42 14.20 -2.08 -10.42
N ALA A 43 14.98 -2.74 -11.28
CA ALA A 43 14.52 -3.16 -12.60
C ALA A 43 13.37 -4.19 -12.52
N GLY A 44 13.50 -5.21 -11.66
CA GLY A 44 12.49 -6.25 -11.51
C GLY A 44 11.17 -5.71 -10.96
N MET A 45 11.23 -4.86 -9.93
CA MET A 45 10.05 -4.19 -9.38
C MET A 45 9.39 -3.28 -10.40
N ALA A 46 10.18 -2.50 -11.16
CA ALA A 46 9.64 -1.62 -12.20
C ALA A 46 8.90 -2.42 -13.29
N VAL A 47 9.48 -3.53 -13.77
CA VAL A 47 8.84 -4.41 -14.77
C VAL A 47 7.54 -5.01 -14.22
N TRP A 48 7.56 -5.52 -13.00
CA TRP A 48 6.38 -6.12 -12.39
C TRP A 48 5.27 -5.08 -12.17
N LEU A 49 5.61 -3.91 -11.64
CA LEU A 49 4.64 -2.84 -11.42
C LEU A 49 4.05 -2.33 -12.73
N ALA A 50 4.86 -2.17 -13.79
CA ALA A 50 4.35 -1.78 -15.10
C ALA A 50 3.33 -2.79 -15.64
N ALA A 51 3.61 -4.09 -15.52
CA ALA A 51 2.69 -5.16 -15.92
C ALA A 51 1.37 -5.17 -15.11
N HIS A 52 1.39 -4.63 -13.89
CA HIS A 52 0.24 -4.59 -12.98
C HIS A 52 -0.35 -3.18 -12.81
N SER A 53 -0.13 -2.29 -13.78
CA SER A 53 -0.66 -0.91 -13.78
C SER A 53 -0.30 -0.12 -12.51
N HIS A 54 0.89 -0.36 -11.97
CA HIS A 54 1.43 0.22 -10.73
C HIS A 54 0.52 0.05 -9.51
N ARG A 55 -0.26 -1.04 -9.46
CA ARG A 55 -1.25 -1.29 -8.40
C ARG A 55 -1.12 -2.66 -7.76
N ILE A 56 -1.38 -2.71 -6.46
CA ILE A 56 -1.51 -3.94 -5.67
C ILE A 56 -2.78 -3.83 -4.84
N ALA A 57 -3.67 -4.82 -4.93
CA ALA A 57 -4.98 -4.80 -4.26
C ALA A 57 -5.77 -3.50 -4.51
N GLY A 58 -5.70 -2.96 -5.74
CA GLY A 58 -6.34 -1.70 -6.13
C GLY A 58 -5.65 -0.42 -5.68
N ARG A 59 -4.59 -0.51 -4.86
CA ARG A 59 -3.84 0.63 -4.30
C ARG A 59 -2.64 0.98 -5.17
N PRO A 60 -2.37 2.26 -5.47
CA PRO A 60 -1.13 2.66 -6.14
C PRO A 60 0.08 2.37 -5.24
N VAL A 61 1.20 1.95 -5.83
CA VAL A 61 2.42 1.59 -5.08
C VAL A 61 3.43 2.75 -5.08
N GLU A 62 4.07 2.96 -3.92
CA GLU A 62 5.23 3.83 -3.72
C GLU A 62 6.39 2.94 -3.20
N LEU A 63 7.52 2.93 -3.90
CA LEU A 63 8.75 2.21 -3.53
C LEU A 63 9.76 3.14 -2.86
#